data_AF-A0A6A5AC24-F1
#
_entry.id   AF-A0A6A5AC24-F1
#
_cell.length_a   1.000
_cell.length_b   1.000
_cell.length_c   1.000
_cell.angle_alpha   90.00
_cell.angle_beta   90.00
_cell.angle_gamma   90.00
#
_symmetry.space_group_name_H-M   'P 1'
#
loop_
_entity.id
_entity.type
_entity.pdbx_description
1 polymer ?
#
loop_
_entity_poly.entity_id
_entity_poly.type
_entity_poly.pdbx_seq_one_letter_code
_entity_poly.pdbx_strand_id
1 'polypeptide(L)'
;CKTCEKTLVRGELVVSIRLRHSRFGIMAYHKHIECTLLNNDVAKPLHGFDALDRDDVDRVQAYMVTNSKLGVEDERVALGDEAFIKRDILPAGTPSPHLTASLLPYQQEGLAWMKAQEASKYRGGILADEMGMGKTIQAIATMLENVKIKQFHGMVMGGGTLIICPVIACMQWKSEIERFVEANHLSILLYHGPKRTNLTAELASYDVVLTTYSILENEGRKLMEAEKVACAYCHKLFVPEKLVPHNKYFCGPDSRKTSKQMKQQKVQTSSSWFHWT
;
A
#
# COMPACT_ATOMS: atom_id res chain seq x y z
N CYS A 1 2.75 -9.04 9.84
CA CYS A 1 3.21 -7.89 10.66
C CYS A 1 4.10 -7.00 9.80
N LYS A 2 3.96 -5.67 9.85
CA LYS A 2 4.77 -4.76 9.00
C LYS A 2 6.27 -4.68 9.38
N THR A 3 6.62 -5.04 10.62
CA THR A 3 7.99 -4.93 11.15
C THR A 3 8.80 -6.20 10.95
N CYS A 4 8.31 -7.32 11.49
CA CYS A 4 9.02 -8.58 11.39
C CYS A 4 8.57 -9.44 10.20
N GLU A 5 7.60 -8.97 9.42
CA GLU A 5 7.08 -9.58 8.17
C GLU A 5 6.48 -10.99 8.29
N LYS A 6 6.50 -11.60 9.47
CA LYS A 6 5.78 -12.85 9.77
C LYS A 6 4.26 -12.64 9.63
N THR A 7 3.57 -13.69 9.20
CA THR A 7 2.11 -13.72 9.01
C THR A 7 1.39 -13.44 10.33
N LEU A 8 0.33 -12.63 10.30
CA LEU A 8 -0.56 -12.42 11.44
C LEU A 8 -1.64 -13.49 11.40
N VAL A 9 -1.85 -14.22 12.50
CA VAL A 9 -2.84 -15.28 12.55
C VAL A 9 -4.20 -14.71 12.99
N ARG A 10 -5.29 -15.27 12.47
CA ARG A 10 -6.64 -14.87 12.89
C ARG A 10 -6.84 -15.19 14.37
N GLY A 11 -7.22 -14.18 15.15
CA GLY A 11 -7.38 -14.28 16.61
C GLY A 11 -6.14 -13.86 17.41
N GLU A 12 -5.04 -13.53 16.75
CA GLU A 12 -3.84 -12.99 17.39
C GLU A 12 -4.02 -11.50 17.74
N LEU A 13 -3.47 -11.06 18.88
CA LEU A 13 -3.45 -9.64 19.23
C LEU A 13 -2.45 -8.88 18.38
N VAL A 14 -2.90 -7.77 17.78
CA VAL A 14 -2.10 -6.95 16.88
C VAL A 14 -2.26 -5.47 17.17
N VAL A 15 -1.20 -4.70 16.98
CA VAL A 15 -1.27 -3.24 17.01
C VAL A 15 -1.54 -2.71 15.60
N SER A 16 -2.62 -1.95 15.46
CA SER A 16 -3.02 -1.34 14.20
C SER A 16 -2.58 0.12 14.14
N ILE A 17 -1.68 0.46 13.20
CA ILE A 17 -1.16 1.81 13.05
C ILE A 17 -1.81 2.46 11.84
N ARG A 18 -2.56 3.55 12.09
CA ARG A 18 -3.19 4.33 11.01
C ARG A 18 -2.17 5.28 10.38
N LEU A 19 -1.97 5.18 9.07
CA LEU A 19 -1.16 6.13 8.30
C LEU A 19 -1.95 7.43 8.09
N ARG A 20 -1.59 8.50 8.80
CA ARG A 20 -2.28 9.81 8.73
C ARG A 20 -2.12 10.56 7.40
N HIS A 21 -1.16 10.19 6.54
CA HIS A 21 -0.79 10.96 5.34
C HIS A 21 -0.97 10.22 4.00
N SER A 22 -1.68 9.09 3.98
CA SER A 22 -2.00 8.46 2.70
C SER A 22 -3.01 9.33 1.94
N ARG A 23 -2.58 9.91 0.81
CA ARG A 23 -3.45 10.62 -0.16
C ARG A 23 -4.55 9.72 -0.74
N PHE A 24 -4.47 8.39 -0.52
CA PHE A 24 -5.34 7.38 -1.11
C PHE A 24 -6.34 6.73 -0.12
N GLY A 25 -6.53 7.30 1.08
CA GLY A 25 -7.44 6.75 2.10
C GLY A 25 -6.72 6.23 3.35
N ILE A 26 -7.46 5.72 4.35
CA ILE A 26 -6.87 5.19 5.58
C ILE A 26 -6.25 3.84 5.26
N MET A 27 -4.92 3.80 5.16
CA MET A 27 -4.18 2.56 5.22
C MET A 27 -3.78 2.33 6.68
N ALA A 28 -4.32 1.29 7.29
CA ALA A 28 -3.78 0.74 8.52
C ALA A 28 -2.84 -0.41 8.15
N TYR A 29 -1.66 -0.44 8.76
CA TYR A 29 -0.87 -1.66 8.76
C TYR A 29 -0.86 -2.24 10.17
N HIS A 30 -0.78 -3.55 10.25
CA HIS A 30 -0.83 -4.29 11.50
C HIS A 30 0.56 -4.80 11.87
N LYS A 31 0.92 -4.66 13.15
CA LYS A 31 2.15 -5.21 13.74
C LYS A 31 1.79 -6.21 14.84
N HIS A 32 2.65 -7.19 15.10
CA HIS A 32 2.59 -7.90 16.38
C HIS A 32 2.78 -6.89 17.52
N ILE A 33 2.33 -7.27 18.72
CA ILE A 33 2.59 -6.50 19.93
C ILE A 33 4.11 -6.32 20.09
N GLU A 34 4.87 -7.42 19.98
CA GLU A 34 6.34 -7.55 20.09
C GLU A 34 7.12 -6.71 19.07
N CYS A 35 6.44 -6.27 18.01
CA CYS A 35 7.02 -5.51 16.93
C CYS A 35 6.75 -4.01 17.04
N THR A 36 6.06 -3.59 18.10
CA THR A 36 5.64 -2.20 18.29
C THR A 36 6.30 -1.62 19.52
N LEU A 37 6.99 -0.49 19.35
CA LEU A 37 7.42 0.33 20.46
C LEU A 37 6.21 1.06 21.05
N LEU A 38 5.81 0.65 22.26
CA LEU A 38 4.75 1.28 23.04
C LEU A 38 5.41 2.03 24.20
N ASN A 39 5.57 3.34 24.08
CA ASN A 39 6.10 4.18 25.16
C ASN A 39 4.98 4.54 26.16
N ASN A 40 5.38 4.98 27.37
CA ASN A 40 4.43 5.49 28.37
C ASN A 40 3.68 6.76 27.91
N ASP A 41 4.21 7.48 26.92
CA ASP A 41 3.61 8.67 26.29
C ASP A 41 2.67 8.34 25.12
N VAL A 42 2.29 7.07 24.91
CA VAL A 42 1.23 6.73 23.95
C VAL A 42 -0.07 7.30 24.51
N ALA A 43 -0.36 8.54 24.11
CA ALA A 43 -1.56 9.26 24.45
C ALA A 43 -2.76 8.34 24.22
N LYS A 44 -3.46 8.03 25.32
CA LYS A 44 -4.78 7.38 25.34
C LYS A 44 -5.59 7.88 24.13
N PRO A 45 -5.89 7.04 23.13
CA PRO A 45 -6.17 5.61 23.28
C PRO A 45 -5.38 4.71 22.32
N LEU A 46 -4.82 3.61 22.85
CA LEU A 46 -4.63 2.41 22.03
C LEU A 46 -6.04 1.88 21.72
N HIS A 47 -6.51 2.11 20.50
CA HIS A 47 -7.88 1.80 20.11
C HIS A 47 -8.18 0.30 20.28
N GLY A 48 -9.21 -0.04 21.05
CA GLY A 48 -9.59 -1.43 21.34
C GLY A 48 -8.96 -2.01 22.61
N PHE A 49 -8.06 -1.29 23.28
CA PHE A 49 -7.45 -1.75 24.53
C PHE A 49 -8.48 -1.95 25.65
N ASP A 50 -9.44 -1.04 25.79
CA ASP A 50 -10.52 -1.14 26.80
C ASP A 50 -11.50 -2.29 26.51
N ALA A 51 -11.43 -2.90 25.32
CA ALA A 51 -12.27 -4.03 24.91
C ALA A 51 -11.55 -5.39 25.04
N LEU A 52 -10.30 -5.40 25.51
CA LEU A 52 -9.54 -6.62 25.79
C LEU A 52 -10.03 -7.30 27.07
N ASP A 53 -9.89 -8.61 27.15
CA ASP A 53 -10.07 -9.33 28.40
C ASP A 53 -8.89 -9.05 29.36
N ARG A 54 -9.04 -9.48 30.62
CA ARG A 54 -8.02 -9.21 31.66
C ARG A 54 -6.65 -9.80 31.30
N ASP A 55 -6.63 -11.00 30.75
CA ASP A 55 -5.38 -11.70 30.46
C ASP A 55 -4.62 -10.99 29.33
N ASP A 56 -5.33 -10.52 28.30
CA ASP A 56 -4.80 -9.75 27.19
C ASP A 56 -4.34 -8.34 27.62
N VAL A 57 -5.08 -7.69 28.54
CA VAL A 57 -4.67 -6.42 29.16
C VAL A 57 -3.35 -6.59 29.91
N ASP A 58 -3.25 -7.61 30.75
CA ASP A 58 -2.04 -7.89 31.53
C ASP A 58 -0.85 -8.21 30.62
N ARG A 59 -1.08 -8.97 29.53
CA ARG A 59 -0.06 -9.27 28.52
C ARG A 59 0.48 -8.02 27.85
N VAL A 60 -0.41 -7.12 27.42
CA VAL A 60 -0.02 -5.85 26.77
C VAL A 60 0.71 -4.94 27.75
N GLN A 61 0.24 -4.84 29.00
CA GLN A 61 0.89 -4.02 30.03
C GLN A 61 2.29 -4.55 30.40
N ALA A 62 2.43 -5.86 30.60
CA ALA A 62 3.72 -6.49 30.86
C ALA A 62 4.72 -6.25 29.72
N TYR A 63 4.23 -6.31 28.48
CA TYR A 63 5.03 -5.99 27.30
C TYR A 63 5.42 -4.51 27.25
N MET A 64 4.51 -3.56 27.53
CA MET A 64 4.84 -2.13 27.60
C MET A 64 5.94 -1.84 28.64
N VAL A 65 5.87 -2.47 29.82
CA VAL A 65 6.89 -2.35 30.86
C VAL A 65 8.23 -2.90 30.37
N THR A 66 8.22 -4.04 29.68
CA THR A 66 9.42 -4.69 29.15
C THR A 66 10.07 -3.85 28.06
N ASN A 67 9.29 -3.34 27.11
CA ASN A 67 9.74 -2.43 26.07
C ASN A 67 10.35 -1.15 26.61
N SER A 68 9.73 -0.56 27.63
CA SER A 68 10.28 0.65 28.27
C SER A 68 11.65 0.40 28.90
N LYS A 69 11.98 -0.85 29.24
CA LYS A 69 13.28 -1.23 29.81
C LYS A 69 14.31 -1.64 28.76
N LEU A 70 13.90 -2.44 27.78
CA LEU A 70 14.81 -3.07 26.80
C LEU A 70 14.93 -2.29 25.48
N GLY A 71 13.98 -1.40 25.19
CA GLY A 71 13.83 -0.79 23.88
C GLY A 71 13.27 -1.76 22.84
N VAL A 72 12.72 -1.21 21.77
CA VAL A 72 12.36 -1.93 20.53
C VAL A 72 13.05 -1.20 19.40
N GLU A 73 13.50 -1.93 18.38
CA GLU A 73 14.09 -1.36 17.18
C GLU A 73 13.10 -0.35 16.56
N ASP A 74 13.44 0.94 16.64
CA ASP A 74 12.59 2.01 16.14
C ASP A 74 12.85 2.21 14.64
N GLU A 75 11.94 1.71 13.82
CA GLU A 75 11.97 1.86 12.36
C GLU A 75 11.97 3.33 11.87
N ARG A 76 11.69 4.30 12.75
CA ARG A 76 11.75 5.73 12.44
C ARG A 76 13.13 6.32 12.65
N VAL A 77 14.06 5.57 13.25
CA VAL A 77 15.46 6.00 13.34
C VAL A 77 15.95 6.19 11.93
N ALA A 78 16.39 7.42 11.64
CA ALA A 78 16.99 7.73 10.36
C ALA A 78 18.11 6.72 10.12
N LEU A 79 18.11 6.11 8.92
CA LEU A 79 19.21 5.26 8.49
C LEU A 79 20.51 6.05 8.70
N GLY A 80 21.44 5.50 9.47
CA GLY A 80 22.74 6.13 9.69
C GLY A 80 23.56 6.09 8.40
N ASP A 81 24.64 6.88 8.35
CA ASP A 81 25.56 6.94 7.20
C ASP A 81 26.06 5.55 6.77
N GLU A 82 26.20 4.62 7.73
CA GLU A 82 26.58 3.24 7.47
C GLU A 82 25.59 2.47 6.59
N ALA A 83 24.30 2.76 6.71
CA ALA A 83 23.27 2.17 5.86
C ALA A 83 23.22 2.78 4.45
N PHE A 84 23.86 3.95 4.26
CA PHE A 84 24.10 4.58 2.97
C PHE A 84 25.48 4.21 2.38
N ILE A 85 26.29 3.40 3.08
CA ILE A 85 27.57 2.93 2.55
C ILE A 85 27.31 2.15 1.26
N LYS A 86 28.07 2.54 0.23
CA LYS A 86 28.16 1.85 -1.05
C LYS A 86 28.51 0.39 -0.79
N ARG A 87 27.55 -0.50 -0.99
CA ARG A 87 27.79 -1.94 -0.93
C ARG A 87 28.74 -2.36 -2.04
N ASP A 88 29.43 -3.48 -1.84
CA ASP A 88 30.28 -4.08 -2.87
C ASP A 88 29.49 -4.29 -4.16
N ILE A 89 30.19 -4.15 -5.29
CA ILE A 89 29.63 -4.38 -6.63
C ILE A 89 28.98 -5.75 -6.65
N LEU A 90 27.69 -5.78 -6.96
CA LEU A 90 26.96 -7.05 -7.02
C LEU A 90 27.43 -7.83 -8.26
N PRO A 91 27.48 -9.17 -8.18
CA PRO A 91 27.78 -9.98 -9.36
C PRO A 91 26.74 -9.69 -10.45
N ALA A 92 27.19 -9.67 -11.71
CA ALA A 92 26.32 -9.45 -12.84
C ALA A 92 25.21 -10.52 -12.91
N GLY A 93 23.96 -10.08 -12.97
CA GLY A 93 22.81 -10.95 -13.14
C GLY A 93 22.69 -11.44 -14.58
N THR A 94 22.58 -12.75 -14.77
CA THR A 94 22.28 -13.34 -16.07
C THR A 94 20.79 -13.13 -16.39
N PRO A 95 20.43 -12.46 -17.51
CA PRO A 95 19.04 -12.31 -17.90
C PRO A 95 18.46 -13.60 -18.48
N SER A 96 17.16 -13.76 -18.35
CA SER A 96 16.38 -14.80 -19.04
C SER A 96 16.70 -14.87 -20.55
N PRO A 97 16.79 -16.06 -21.14
CA PRO A 97 17.00 -16.22 -22.58
C PRO A 97 15.85 -15.66 -23.44
N HIS A 98 14.69 -15.42 -22.82
CA HIS A 98 13.53 -14.81 -23.48
C HIS A 98 13.59 -13.28 -23.56
N LEU A 99 14.62 -12.66 -22.97
CA LEU A 99 14.94 -11.26 -23.19
C LEU A 99 15.72 -11.12 -24.51
N THR A 100 15.09 -10.50 -25.52
CA THR A 100 15.69 -10.35 -26.85
C THR A 100 16.77 -9.27 -26.90
N ALA A 101 16.77 -8.34 -25.94
CA ALA A 101 17.76 -7.29 -25.84
C ALA A 101 18.93 -7.68 -24.92
N SER A 102 20.14 -7.28 -25.30
CA SER A 102 21.33 -7.45 -24.47
C SER A 102 21.43 -6.36 -23.40
N LEU A 103 21.54 -6.75 -22.14
CA LEU A 103 21.76 -5.83 -21.03
C LEU A 103 23.20 -5.34 -20.98
N LEU A 104 23.38 -4.03 -20.74
CA LEU A 104 24.68 -3.44 -20.43
C LEU A 104 25.20 -3.95 -19.07
N PRO A 105 26.52 -3.92 -18.80
CA PRO A 105 27.09 -4.48 -17.56
C PRO A 105 26.43 -3.95 -16.28
N TYR A 106 26.20 -2.63 -16.19
CA TYR A 106 25.53 -2.03 -15.03
C TYR A 106 24.03 -2.41 -14.94
N GLN A 107 23.39 -2.75 -16.06
CA GLN A 107 22.00 -3.24 -16.07
C GLN A 107 21.92 -4.69 -15.59
N GLN A 108 22.94 -5.49 -15.86
CA GLN A 108 23.07 -6.84 -15.30
C GLN A 108 23.28 -6.78 -13.77
N GLU A 109 24.10 -5.83 -13.30
CA GLU A 109 24.21 -5.54 -11.86
C GLU A 109 22.88 -5.10 -11.26
N GLY A 110 22.16 -4.18 -11.92
CA GLY A 110 20.82 -3.75 -11.52
C GLY A 110 19.81 -4.89 -11.46
N LEU A 111 19.88 -5.84 -12.41
CA LEU A 111 19.07 -7.06 -12.41
C LEU A 111 19.39 -7.94 -11.19
N ALA A 112 20.67 -8.20 -10.91
CA ALA A 112 21.06 -8.97 -9.74
C ALA A 112 20.61 -8.29 -8.44
N TRP A 113 20.72 -6.97 -8.37
CA TRP A 113 20.23 -6.17 -7.25
C TRP A 113 18.72 -6.33 -7.08
N MET A 114 17.92 -6.15 -8.14
CA MET A 114 16.46 -6.29 -8.03
C MET A 114 16.05 -7.69 -7.60
N LYS A 115 16.68 -8.74 -8.14
CA LYS A 115 16.45 -10.13 -7.71
C LYS A 115 16.76 -10.31 -6.23
N ALA A 116 17.90 -9.78 -5.77
CA ALA A 116 18.25 -9.81 -4.35
C ALA A 116 17.24 -9.05 -3.48
N GLN A 117 16.69 -7.93 -3.98
CA GLN A 117 15.69 -7.15 -3.26
C GLN A 117 14.33 -7.84 -3.20
N GLU A 118 13.90 -8.52 -4.26
CA GLU A 118 12.69 -9.34 -4.26
C GLU A 118 12.80 -10.55 -3.33
N ALA A 119 14.00 -11.14 -3.22
CA ALA A 119 14.30 -12.22 -2.28
C ALA A 119 14.52 -11.73 -0.84
N SER A 120 14.80 -10.44 -0.65
CA SER A 120 14.99 -9.84 0.66
C SER A 120 13.69 -9.75 1.45
N LYS A 121 13.81 -9.43 2.74
CA LYS A 121 12.68 -9.12 3.63
C LYS A 121 11.74 -8.05 3.01
N TYR A 122 12.31 -7.03 2.38
CA TYR A 122 11.54 -5.93 1.78
C TYR A 122 10.69 -6.32 0.56
N ARG A 123 11.01 -7.45 -0.11
CA ARG A 123 10.32 -7.95 -1.31
C ARG A 123 10.19 -6.90 -2.42
N GLY A 124 11.26 -6.14 -2.64
CA GLY A 124 11.32 -5.06 -3.60
C GLY A 124 12.20 -3.90 -3.12
N GLY A 125 12.25 -2.83 -3.89
CA GLY A 125 13.08 -1.66 -3.59
C GLY A 125 12.77 -0.46 -4.48
N ILE A 126 13.54 0.62 -4.29
CA ILE A 126 13.47 1.82 -5.12
C ILE A 126 14.68 1.82 -6.06
N LEU A 127 14.42 1.62 -7.36
CA LEU A 127 15.43 1.77 -8.39
C LEU A 127 15.48 3.23 -8.84
N ALA A 128 16.52 3.95 -8.41
CA ALA A 128 16.65 5.39 -8.57
C ALA A 128 17.79 5.80 -9.53
N ASP A 129 18.08 4.98 -10.54
CA ASP A 129 19.08 5.29 -11.56
C ASP A 129 18.75 6.59 -12.32
N GLU A 130 19.76 7.22 -12.90
CA GLU A 130 19.60 8.42 -13.72
C GLU A 130 18.65 8.17 -14.92
N MET A 131 18.01 9.23 -15.40
CA MET A 131 17.16 9.15 -16.58
C MET A 131 17.98 8.72 -17.80
N GLY A 132 17.46 7.77 -18.58
CA GLY A 132 18.17 7.22 -19.74
C GLY A 132 19.01 5.97 -19.46
N MET A 133 19.21 5.56 -18.19
CA MET A 133 20.00 4.36 -17.88
C MET A 133 19.31 3.02 -18.19
N GLY A 134 18.05 3.02 -18.66
CA GLY A 134 17.33 1.80 -19.02
C GLY A 134 16.66 1.09 -17.83
N LYS A 135 16.04 1.85 -16.93
CA LYS A 135 15.24 1.29 -15.82
C LYS A 135 14.10 0.38 -16.31
N THR A 136 13.49 0.71 -17.44
CA THR A 136 12.40 -0.10 -18.02
C THR A 136 12.89 -1.48 -18.45
N ILE A 137 13.99 -1.56 -19.22
CA ILE A 137 14.53 -2.86 -19.66
C ILE A 137 15.04 -3.69 -18.48
N GLN A 138 15.64 -3.05 -17.47
CA GLN A 138 15.99 -3.71 -16.22
C GLN A 138 14.75 -4.32 -15.55
N ALA A 139 13.67 -3.56 -15.38
CA ALA A 139 12.43 -4.06 -14.80
C ALA A 139 11.77 -5.17 -15.63
N ILE A 140 11.83 -5.09 -16.96
CA ILE A 140 11.38 -6.15 -17.87
C ILE A 140 12.19 -7.43 -17.66
N ALA A 141 13.51 -7.32 -17.57
CA ALA A 141 14.37 -8.46 -17.27
C ALA A 141 14.00 -9.11 -15.92
N THR A 142 13.71 -8.32 -14.89
CA THR A 142 13.25 -8.83 -13.59
C THR A 142 11.88 -9.52 -13.69
N MET A 143 10.94 -8.98 -14.48
CA MET A 143 9.63 -9.64 -14.71
C MET A 143 9.79 -11.03 -15.33
N LEU A 144 10.72 -11.19 -16.28
CA LEU A 144 10.98 -12.46 -16.96
C LEU A 144 11.54 -13.55 -16.03
N GLU A 145 12.24 -13.17 -14.96
CA GLU A 145 12.75 -14.12 -13.96
C GLU A 145 11.63 -14.67 -13.06
N ASN A 146 10.51 -13.94 -12.96
CA ASN A 146 9.42 -14.23 -12.04
C ASN A 146 8.18 -14.84 -12.72
N VAL A 147 8.30 -15.24 -14.00
CA VAL A 147 7.23 -15.93 -14.72
C VAL A 147 7.03 -17.31 -14.09
N LYS A 148 6.11 -17.40 -13.13
CA LYS A 148 5.80 -18.66 -12.44
C LYS A 148 5.15 -19.63 -13.41
N ILE A 149 5.74 -20.82 -13.52
CA ILE A 149 5.17 -21.96 -14.24
C ILE A 149 3.76 -22.23 -13.68
N LYS A 150 2.78 -22.28 -14.58
CA LYS A 150 1.32 -22.32 -14.36
C LYS A 150 0.79 -23.62 -13.70
N GLN A 151 1.39 -24.14 -12.63
CA GLN A 151 0.89 -25.35 -11.98
C GLN A 151 1.07 -25.34 -10.45
N PHE A 152 -0.05 -25.19 -9.72
CA PHE A 152 -0.17 -25.68 -8.35
C PHE A 152 -1.64 -26.06 -8.04
N HIS A 153 -1.90 -27.31 -7.68
CA HIS A 153 -3.17 -27.79 -7.09
C HIS A 153 -4.48 -27.48 -7.85
N GLY A 154 -4.51 -27.58 -9.19
CA GLY A 154 -5.75 -27.51 -9.97
C GLY A 154 -6.46 -26.14 -10.01
N MET A 155 -5.96 -25.13 -9.29
CA MET A 155 -6.36 -23.73 -9.41
C MET A 155 -5.21 -22.91 -9.98
N VAL A 156 -5.35 -22.50 -11.24
CA VAL A 156 -4.43 -21.57 -11.90
C VAL A 156 -4.78 -20.16 -11.40
N MET A 157 -4.02 -19.64 -10.44
CA MET A 157 -4.00 -18.21 -10.14
C MET A 157 -2.62 -17.68 -10.53
N GLY A 158 -2.49 -17.29 -11.79
CA GLY A 158 -1.29 -16.67 -12.35
C GLY A 158 -1.24 -15.20 -11.96
N GLY A 159 -0.84 -14.89 -10.73
CA GLY A 159 -0.62 -13.49 -10.34
C GLY A 159 0.36 -12.80 -11.30
N GLY A 160 -0.08 -11.73 -11.95
CA GLY A 160 0.69 -10.91 -12.89
C GLY A 160 1.27 -9.63 -12.27
N THR A 161 2.28 -9.07 -12.92
CA THR A 161 2.90 -7.79 -12.55
C THR A 161 1.97 -6.63 -12.89
N LEU A 162 1.56 -5.86 -11.88
CA LEU A 162 0.77 -4.64 -12.08
C LEU A 162 1.70 -3.43 -12.20
N ILE A 163 1.65 -2.76 -13.36
CA ILE A 163 2.40 -1.54 -13.64
C ILE A 163 1.44 -0.36 -13.63
N ILE A 164 1.69 0.61 -12.74
CA ILE A 164 0.89 1.83 -12.61
C ILE A 164 1.72 3.02 -13.10
N CYS A 165 1.28 3.67 -14.17
CA CYS A 165 1.98 4.83 -14.73
C CYS A 165 1.03 5.78 -15.48
N PRO A 166 1.48 6.98 -15.91
CA PRO A 166 0.67 7.83 -16.79
C PRO A 166 0.28 7.11 -18.09
N VAL A 167 -0.82 7.53 -18.73
CA VAL A 167 -1.37 6.87 -19.94
C VAL A 167 -0.30 6.71 -21.04
N ILE A 168 0.49 7.75 -21.29
CA ILE A 168 1.55 7.73 -22.32
C ILE A 168 2.61 6.69 -21.96
N ALA A 169 3.00 6.61 -20.69
CA ALA A 169 3.95 5.60 -20.23
C ALA A 169 3.38 4.18 -20.34
N CYS A 170 2.08 3.96 -20.16
CA CYS A 170 1.47 2.64 -20.35
C CYS A 170 1.70 2.12 -21.77
N MET A 171 1.50 2.98 -22.77
CA MET A 171 1.73 2.63 -24.18
C MET A 171 3.22 2.34 -24.45
N GLN A 172 4.11 3.14 -23.86
CA GLN A 172 5.55 2.93 -23.95
C GLN A 172 5.97 1.58 -23.33
N TRP A 173 5.49 1.28 -22.12
CA TRP A 173 5.74 0.00 -21.46
C TRP A 173 5.27 -1.17 -22.31
N LYS A 174 4.06 -1.12 -22.85
CA LYS A 174 3.55 -2.17 -23.76
C LYS A 174 4.49 -2.36 -24.95
N SER A 175 4.89 -1.27 -25.62
CA SER A 175 5.78 -1.33 -26.77
C SER A 175 7.17 -1.84 -26.41
N GLU A 176 7.72 -1.49 -25.25
CA GLU A 176 9.03 -1.96 -24.82
C GLU A 176 9.01 -3.44 -24.43
N ILE A 177 7.96 -3.92 -23.78
CA ILE A 177 7.79 -5.35 -23.49
C ILE A 177 7.68 -6.12 -24.82
N GLU A 178 6.82 -5.68 -25.74
CA GLU A 178 6.66 -6.32 -27.07
C GLU A 178 7.95 -6.30 -27.90
N ARG A 179 8.84 -5.34 -27.66
CA ARG A 179 10.13 -5.22 -28.35
C ARG A 179 11.23 -6.09 -27.73
N PHE A 180 11.32 -6.11 -26.40
CA PHE A 180 12.45 -6.70 -25.67
C PHE A 180 12.21 -8.12 -25.19
N VAL A 181 11.01 -8.65 -25.39
CA VAL A 181 10.61 -9.99 -24.96
C VAL A 181 10.27 -10.84 -26.17
N GLU A 182 10.62 -12.13 -26.13
CA GLU A 182 10.23 -13.09 -27.15
C GLU A 182 8.71 -13.12 -27.32
N ALA A 183 8.26 -13.26 -28.57
CA ALA A 183 6.83 -13.23 -28.90
C ALA A 183 6.04 -14.26 -28.08
N ASN A 184 4.89 -13.82 -27.54
CA ASN A 184 3.98 -14.63 -26.71
C ASN A 184 4.56 -15.16 -25.39
N HIS A 185 5.72 -14.69 -24.94
CA HIS A 185 6.28 -15.11 -23.66
C HIS A 185 5.62 -14.42 -22.46
N LEU A 186 5.15 -13.18 -22.63
CA LEU A 186 4.36 -12.45 -21.64
C LEU A 186 3.02 -12.01 -22.23
N SER A 187 1.93 -12.32 -21.54
CA SER A 187 0.60 -11.80 -21.84
C SER A 187 0.39 -10.44 -21.16
N ILE A 188 -0.01 -9.44 -21.94
CA ILE A 188 -0.13 -8.04 -21.48
C ILE A 188 -1.56 -7.56 -21.65
N LEU A 189 -2.13 -6.96 -20.59
CA LEU A 189 -3.41 -6.27 -20.62
C LEU A 189 -3.23 -4.78 -20.37
N LEU A 190 -3.69 -3.95 -21.30
CA LEU A 190 -3.85 -2.51 -21.06
C LEU A 190 -5.22 -2.25 -20.42
N TYR A 191 -5.22 -2.10 -19.09
CA TYR A 191 -6.42 -1.81 -18.31
C TYR A 191 -6.72 -0.30 -18.27
N HIS A 192 -7.27 0.20 -19.37
CA HIS A 192 -7.64 1.62 -19.53
C HIS A 192 -8.89 1.79 -20.43
N GLY A 193 -9.59 2.94 -20.31
CA GLY A 193 -10.73 3.28 -21.17
C GLY A 193 -12.08 2.67 -20.71
N PRO A 194 -13.19 2.95 -21.40
CA PRO A 194 -14.54 2.58 -20.93
C PRO A 194 -14.88 1.09 -21.10
N LYS A 195 -14.19 0.37 -22.00
CA LYS A 195 -14.44 -1.05 -22.32
C LYS A 195 -13.58 -2.01 -21.49
N ARG A 196 -13.27 -1.64 -20.24
CA ARG A 196 -12.48 -2.48 -19.33
C ARG A 196 -13.31 -3.65 -18.83
N THR A 197 -12.67 -4.79 -18.63
CA THR A 197 -13.28 -5.91 -17.91
C THR A 197 -13.54 -5.55 -16.44
N ASN A 198 -14.62 -6.11 -15.89
CA ASN A 198 -14.90 -6.05 -14.45
C ASN A 198 -14.63 -7.41 -13.76
N LEU A 199 -14.15 -8.40 -14.52
CA LEU A 199 -13.86 -9.74 -14.00
C LEU A 199 -12.44 -9.78 -13.45
N THR A 200 -12.32 -9.90 -12.13
CA THR A 200 -11.03 -10.04 -11.44
C THR A 200 -10.25 -11.27 -11.91
N ALA A 201 -10.95 -12.36 -12.25
CA ALA A 201 -10.37 -13.57 -12.79
C ALA A 201 -9.70 -13.33 -14.16
N GLU A 202 -10.24 -12.44 -14.98
CA GLU A 202 -9.64 -12.08 -16.27
C GLU A 202 -8.34 -11.29 -16.05
N LEU A 203 -8.33 -10.31 -15.15
CA LEU A 203 -7.10 -9.59 -14.79
C LEU A 203 -6.00 -10.53 -14.30
N ALA A 204 -6.36 -11.51 -13.47
CA ALA A 204 -5.45 -12.52 -12.92
C ALA A 204 -5.02 -13.60 -13.93
N SER A 205 -5.48 -13.53 -15.19
CA SER A 205 -5.05 -14.41 -16.27
C SER A 205 -3.87 -13.87 -17.08
N TYR A 206 -3.55 -12.57 -16.92
CA TYR A 206 -2.48 -11.90 -17.64
C TYR A 206 -1.20 -11.83 -16.79
N ASP A 207 -0.04 -11.93 -17.45
CA ASP A 207 1.27 -11.84 -16.80
C ASP A 207 1.63 -10.41 -16.44
N VAL A 208 1.17 -9.43 -17.23
CA VAL A 208 1.37 -8.00 -16.99
C VAL A 208 0.08 -7.22 -17.19
N VAL A 209 -0.30 -6.41 -16.20
CA VAL A 209 -1.43 -5.49 -16.29
C VAL A 209 -0.92 -4.05 -16.21
N LEU A 210 -1.20 -3.25 -17.24
CA LEU A 210 -0.85 -1.83 -17.32
C LEU A 210 -2.08 -0.98 -16.99
N THR A 211 -1.96 -0.08 -16.02
CA THR A 211 -3.04 0.85 -15.70
C THR A 211 -2.52 2.21 -15.26
N THR A 212 -3.45 3.13 -15.01
CA THR A 212 -3.13 4.49 -14.61
C THR A 212 -3.57 4.78 -13.19
N TYR A 213 -2.94 5.78 -12.59
CA TYR A 213 -3.32 6.29 -11.27
C TYR A 213 -4.81 6.66 -11.18
N SER A 214 -5.37 7.27 -12.23
CA SER A 214 -6.77 7.68 -12.26
C SER A 214 -7.75 6.52 -12.30
N ILE A 215 -7.39 5.42 -12.99
CA ILE A 215 -8.21 4.19 -12.97
C ILE A 215 -8.14 3.56 -11.59
N LEU A 216 -6.93 3.39 -11.04
CA LEU A 216 -6.77 2.80 -9.71
C LEU A 216 -7.54 3.57 -8.63
N GLU A 217 -7.48 4.91 -8.67
CA GLU A 217 -8.24 5.77 -7.76
C GLU A 217 -9.77 5.58 -7.91
N ASN A 218 -10.26 5.49 -9.15
CA ASN A 218 -11.68 5.25 -9.42
C ASN A 218 -12.14 3.88 -8.92
N GLU A 219 -11.39 2.81 -9.19
CA GLU A 219 -11.74 1.47 -8.70
C GLU A 219 -11.66 1.42 -7.16
N GLY A 220 -10.66 2.06 -6.56
CA GLY A 220 -10.55 2.21 -5.11
C GLY A 220 -11.75 2.94 -4.49
N ARG A 221 -12.26 4.00 -5.14
CA ARG A 221 -13.48 4.70 -4.70
C ARG A 221 -14.71 3.78 -4.68
N LYS A 222 -14.89 2.94 -5.70
CA LYS A 222 -16.03 2.01 -5.77
C LYS A 222 -15.99 0.99 -4.62
N LEU A 223 -14.80 0.46 -4.32
CA LEU A 223 -14.61 -0.44 -3.19
C LEU A 223 -14.95 0.23 -1.86
N MET A 224 -14.45 1.46 -1.64
CA MET A 224 -14.80 2.22 -0.44
C MET A 224 -16.29 2.58 -0.36
N GLU A 225 -16.98 2.77 -1.49
CA GLU A 225 -18.42 3.02 -1.53
C GLU A 225 -19.21 1.79 -1.07
N ALA A 226 -18.81 0.60 -1.53
CA ALA A 226 -19.44 -0.66 -1.15
C ALA A 226 -19.29 -1.00 0.34
N GLU A 227 -18.23 -0.50 0.98
CA GLU A 227 -17.97 -0.67 2.41
C GLU A 227 -18.64 0.38 3.30
N LYS A 228 -19.37 1.35 2.74
CA LYS A 228 -20.04 2.36 3.55
C LYS A 228 -21.15 1.75 4.41
N VAL A 229 -21.24 2.25 5.63
CA VAL A 229 -22.24 1.88 6.61
C VAL A 229 -23.14 3.09 6.91
N ALA A 230 -24.42 2.82 7.17
CA ALA A 230 -25.37 3.86 7.53
C ALA A 230 -25.15 4.33 8.97
N CYS A 231 -25.21 5.63 9.19
CA CYS A 231 -25.31 6.19 10.54
C CYS A 231 -26.64 5.79 11.17
N ALA A 232 -26.62 5.29 12.41
CA ALA A 232 -27.82 4.87 13.14
C ALA A 232 -28.81 6.02 13.41
N TYR A 233 -28.36 7.28 13.36
CA TYR A 233 -29.16 8.44 13.75
C TYR A 233 -29.65 9.28 12.56
N CYS A 234 -28.82 9.48 11.52
CA CYS A 234 -29.22 10.28 10.35
C CYS A 234 -29.33 9.46 9.05
N HIS A 235 -29.05 8.15 9.11
CA HIS A 235 -29.10 7.20 7.99
C HIS A 235 -28.24 7.54 6.77
N LYS A 236 -27.40 8.59 6.83
CA LYS A 236 -26.41 8.88 5.80
C LYS A 236 -25.32 7.82 5.80
N LEU A 237 -24.84 7.48 4.60
CA LEU A 237 -23.77 6.50 4.39
C LEU A 237 -22.41 7.14 4.63
N PHE A 238 -21.58 6.48 5.42
CA PHE A 238 -20.21 6.88 5.70
C PHE A 238 -19.28 5.69 5.56
N VAL A 239 -18.05 5.93 5.12
CA VAL A 239 -16.96 4.98 5.36
C VAL A 239 -16.85 4.80 6.89
N PRO A 240 -16.72 3.57 7.43
CA PRO A 240 -16.75 3.32 8.89
C PRO A 240 -15.88 4.28 9.71
N GLU A 241 -14.73 4.66 9.17
CA GLU A 241 -13.76 5.55 9.81
C GLU A 241 -14.23 7.00 9.90
N LYS A 242 -15.06 7.44 8.95
CA LYS A 242 -15.70 8.77 8.95
C LYS A 242 -16.99 8.78 9.76
N LEU A 243 -17.60 7.61 10.01
CA LEU A 243 -18.77 7.50 10.87
C LEU A 243 -18.42 7.84 12.33
N VAL A 244 -17.27 7.40 12.82
CA VAL A 244 -16.81 7.70 14.20
C VAL A 244 -16.73 9.20 14.49
N PRO A 245 -16.00 10.04 13.72
CA PRO A 245 -15.99 11.48 13.95
C PRO A 245 -17.34 12.13 13.63
N HIS A 246 -18.13 11.59 12.69
CA HIS A 246 -19.48 12.07 12.44
C HIS A 246 -20.37 11.95 13.70
N ASN A 247 -20.41 10.75 14.30
CA ASN A 247 -21.16 10.49 15.53
C ASN A 247 -20.61 11.27 16.73
N LYS A 248 -19.30 11.55 16.74
CA LYS A 248 -18.70 12.32 17.83
C LYS A 248 -19.02 13.82 17.78
N TYR A 249 -19.07 14.41 16.59
CA TYR A 249 -19.09 15.87 16.45
C TYR A 249 -20.39 16.44 15.86
N PHE A 250 -21.19 15.62 15.18
CA PHE A 250 -22.30 16.11 14.36
C PHE A 250 -23.63 15.38 14.55
N CYS A 251 -23.64 14.13 15.00
CA CYS A 251 -24.85 13.30 15.01
C CYS A 251 -24.87 12.31 16.17
N GLY A 252 -26.03 12.01 16.73
CA GLY A 252 -26.15 11.15 17.91
C GLY A 252 -26.24 11.92 19.23
N PRO A 253 -26.65 11.25 20.31
CA PRO A 253 -27.07 11.87 21.57
C PRO A 253 -25.92 12.59 22.29
N ASP A 254 -24.69 12.07 22.18
CA ASP A 254 -23.50 12.62 22.84
C ASP A 254 -22.64 13.50 21.92
N SER A 255 -23.15 13.86 20.74
CA SER A 255 -22.36 14.62 19.78
C SER A 255 -22.04 16.04 20.29
N ARG A 256 -20.76 16.41 20.29
CA ARG A 256 -20.29 17.73 20.76
C ARG A 256 -19.38 18.38 19.73
N LYS A 257 -19.82 19.49 19.13
CA LYS A 257 -19.01 20.25 18.18
C LYS A 257 -17.76 20.82 18.87
N THR A 258 -16.64 20.84 18.15
CA THR A 258 -15.44 21.53 18.64
C THR A 258 -15.62 23.05 18.58
N SER A 259 -14.92 23.79 19.44
CA SER A 259 -14.97 25.26 19.47
C SER A 259 -14.62 25.92 18.13
N LYS A 260 -13.79 25.27 17.29
CA LYS A 260 -13.47 25.73 15.92
C LYS A 260 -14.66 25.52 14.97
N GLN A 261 -15.34 24.38 15.04
CA GLN A 261 -16.52 24.08 14.21
C GLN A 261 -17.73 24.94 14.57
N MET A 262 -17.91 25.27 15.86
CA MET A 262 -18.96 26.20 16.30
C MET A 262 -18.75 27.61 15.72
N LYS A 263 -17.50 28.04 15.55
CA LYS A 263 -17.17 29.35 14.96
C LYS A 263 -17.43 29.42 13.46
N GLN A 264 -17.25 28.33 12.70
CA GLN A 264 -17.52 28.30 11.26
C GLN A 264 -19.01 28.43 10.91
N GLN A 265 -19.91 27.93 11.76
CA GLN A 265 -21.35 28.07 11.52
C GLN A 265 -21.86 29.50 11.68
N LYS A 266 -21.20 30.35 12.49
CA LYS A 266 -21.60 31.75 12.65
C LYS A 266 -21.47 32.59 11.38
N VAL A 267 -20.73 32.12 10.37
CA VAL A 267 -20.49 32.87 9.12
C VAL A 267 -21.62 32.67 8.09
N GLN A 268 -22.44 31.62 8.21
CA GLN A 268 -23.52 31.33 7.24
C GLN A 268 -24.90 31.91 7.62
N THR A 269 -25.05 32.50 8.80
CA THR A 269 -26.34 33.04 9.29
C THR A 269 -26.45 34.57 9.24
N SER A 270 -25.54 35.27 8.55
CA SER A 270 -25.57 36.74 8.43
C SER A 270 -25.69 37.27 6.99
N SER A 271 -26.28 36.49 6.08
CA SER A 271 -26.62 36.95 4.73
C SER A 271 -28.10 36.70 4.42
N SER A 272 -28.97 37.27 5.24
CA SER A 272 -30.29 37.74 4.79
C SER A 272 -30.37 39.21 5.14
N TRP A 273 -31.16 39.98 4.38
CA TRP A 273 -31.22 41.44 4.26
C TRP A 273 -30.47 41.98 3.04
N PHE A 274 -31.14 41.92 1.89
CA PHE A 274 -31.72 43.10 1.23
C PHE A 274 -32.58 42.60 0.06
N HIS A 275 -33.90 42.54 0.27
CA HIS A 275 -34.86 42.61 -0.82
C HIS A 275 -34.85 44.06 -1.32
N TRP A 276 -34.63 44.25 -2.61
CA TRP A 276 -35.08 45.45 -3.31
C TRP A 276 -36.06 45.03 -4.39
N THR A 277 -37.25 45.61 -4.28
CA THR A 277 -38.31 45.74 -5.29
C THR A 277 -37.80 46.27 -6.61
#